data_AF-G6FWI1-F1
#
_entry.id   AF-G6FWI1-F1
#
_cell.length_a   1.000
_cell.length_b   1.000
_cell.length_c   1.000
_cell.angle_alpha   90.00
_cell.angle_beta   90.00
_cell.angle_gamma   90.00
#
_symmetry.space_group_name_H-M   'P 1'
#
loop_
_entity.id
_entity.type
_entity.pdbx_description
1 polymer ?
#
loop_
_entity_poly.entity_id
_entity_poly.type
_entity_poly.pdbx_seq_one_letter_code
_entity_poly.pdbx_strand_id
1 'polypeptide(L)' 'MPYCINPRCPNPLDPENVNNSTCRNCGSEILLQGRYTVVEKLGKGGFGNTFEVDDRGTRTRTHFCFSTHR' A
#
# COMPACT_ATOMS: atom_id res chain seq x y z
N MET A 1 1.13 -4.64 -10.11
CA MET A 1 2.23 -4.58 -9.13
C MET A 1 1.70 -4.00 -7.83
N PRO A 2 2.05 -4.57 -6.67
CA PRO A 2 1.67 -4.02 -5.39
C PRO A 2 2.57 -2.82 -5.06
N TYR A 3 1.94 -1.75 -4.62
CA TYR A 3 2.57 -0.49 -4.23
C TYR A 3 2.93 -0.54 -2.75
N CYS A 4 4.20 -0.27 -2.43
CA CYS A 4 4.64 -0.11 -1.05
C CYS A 4 4.14 1.21 -0.47
N ILE A 5 3.32 1.11 0.58
CA ILE A 5 2.77 2.25 1.34
C ILE A 5 3.82 3.04 2.12
N ASN A 6 5.03 2.49 2.32
CA ASN A 6 6.08 3.17 3.07
C ASN A 6 6.65 4.32 2.22
N PRO A 7 6.48 5.60 2.64
CA PRO A 7 6.99 6.74 1.89
C PRO A 7 8.53 6.81 1.84
N ARG A 8 9.23 6.05 2.68
CA ARG A 8 10.70 5.91 2.66
C ARG A 8 11.18 4.78 1.76
N CYS A 9 10.29 4.06 1.10
CA CYS A 9 10.67 2.98 0.21
C CYS A 9 11.37 3.56 -1.04
N PRO A 10 12.60 3.12 -1.37
CA PRO A 10 13.31 3.62 -2.54
C PRO A 10 12.67 3.16 -3.85
N ASN A 11 11.99 2.00 -3.84
CA ASN A 11 11.28 1.47 -4.99
C ASN A 11 9.92 0.85 -4.58
N PRO A 12 8.84 1.67 -4.52
CA PRO A 12 7.55 1.20 -4.05
C PRO A 12 6.76 0.38 -5.07
N LEU A 13 7.04 0.47 -6.37
CA LEU A 13 6.28 -0.21 -7.45
C LEU A 13 6.99 -1.47 -7.98
N ASP A 14 7.86 -2.06 -7.17
CA ASP A 14 8.66 -3.20 -7.58
C ASP A 14 7.79 -4.42 -7.95
N PRO A 15 7.89 -4.96 -9.18
CA PRO A 15 7.14 -6.16 -9.58
C PRO A 15 7.51 -7.42 -8.77
N GLU A 16 8.70 -7.47 -8.17
CA GLU A 16 9.11 -8.57 -7.29
C GLU A 16 8.27 -8.63 -6.00
N ASN A 17 7.56 -7.55 -5.68
CA ASN A 17 6.68 -7.53 -4.52
C ASN A 17 5.33 -8.23 -4.76
N VAL A 18 4.97 -8.59 -6.01
CA VAL A 18 3.64 -9.17 -6.36
C VAL A 18 3.24 -10.36 -5.51
N ASN A 19 4.19 -11.23 -5.18
CA ASN A 19 3.95 -12.44 -4.39
C ASN A 19 4.45 -12.31 -2.93
N ASN A 20 4.79 -11.10 -2.49
CA ASN A 20 5.34 -10.85 -1.17
C ASN A 20 4.38 -10.01 -0.32
N SER A 21 4.17 -10.45 0.92
CA SER A 21 3.47 -9.66 1.94
C SER A 21 4.30 -8.47 2.44
N THR A 22 5.62 -8.53 2.24
CA THR A 22 6.59 -7.57 2.76
C THR A 22 7.47 -7.04 1.63
N CYS A 23 7.67 -5.73 1.58
CA CYS A 23 8.44 -5.06 0.54
C CYS A 23 9.91 -5.47 0.63
N ARG A 24 10.47 -5.99 -0.46
CA ARG A 24 11.88 -6.37 -0.51
C ARG A 24 12.83 -5.18 -0.38
N ASN A 25 12.40 -3.98 -0.77
CA ASN A 25 13.23 -2.77 -0.78
C ASN A 25 13.33 -2.06 0.57
N CYS A 26 12.33 -2.21 1.44
CA CYS A 26 12.31 -1.51 2.73
C CYS A 26 11.86 -2.37 3.93
N GLY A 27 11.50 -3.63 3.71
CA GLY A 27 11.04 -4.54 4.76
C GLY A 27 9.67 -4.20 5.35
N SER A 28 8.94 -3.23 4.79
CA SER A 28 7.62 -2.84 5.28
C SER A 28 6.51 -3.69 4.70
N GLU A 29 5.43 -3.89 5.46
CA GLU A 29 4.27 -4.64 4.99
C GLU A 29 3.57 -3.93 3.82
N ILE A 30 3.24 -4.71 2.78
CA ILE A 30 2.58 -4.23 1.55
C ILE A 30 1.09 -4.57 1.56
N LEU A 31 0.72 -5.64 2.26
CA LEU A 31 -0.65 -6.07 2.45
C LEU A 31 -1.30 -5.31 3.60
N LEU A 32 -2.33 -4.54 3.30
CA LEU A 32 -3.14 -3.91 4.32
C LEU A 32 -4.11 -4.95 4.90
N GLN A 33 -4.01 -5.15 6.21
CA GLN A 33 -4.78 -6.16 6.96
C GLN A 33 -4.65 -7.58 6.37
N GLY A 34 -3.52 -7.90 5.72
CA GLY A 34 -3.30 -9.21 5.11
C GLY A 34 -4.22 -9.56 3.92
N ARG A 35 -4.98 -8.60 3.39
CA ARG A 35 -5.98 -8.82 2.33
C ARG A 35 -5.85 -7.83 1.19
N TYR A 36 -5.71 -6.55 1.51
CA TYR A 36 -5.78 -5.48 0.53
C TYR A 36 -4.40 -5.15 0.00
N THR A 37 -4.22 -5.26 -1.31
CA THR A 37 -2.97 -4.93 -1.97
C THR A 37 -3.06 -3.51 -2.51
N VAL A 38 -2.20 -2.59 -2.07
CA VAL A 38 -2.23 -1.23 -2.64
C VAL A 38 -1.76 -1.27 -4.09
N VAL A 39 -2.50 -0.61 -4.98
CA VAL A 39 -2.17 -0.47 -6.40
C VAL A 39 -1.50 0.87 -6.64
N GLU A 40 -2.09 1.96 -6.13
CA GLU A 40 -1.50 3.28 -6.17
C GLU A 40 -2.00 4.19 -5.04
N LYS A 41 -1.27 5.28 -4.83
CA LYS A 41 -1.71 6.38 -3.98
C LYS A 41 -2.50 7.38 -4.81
N LEU A 42 -3.79 7.51 -4.51
CA LEU A 42 -4.69 8.45 -5.18
C LEU A 42 -4.54 9.88 -4.64
N GLY A 43 -4.21 10.03 -3.36
CA GLY A 43 -4.08 11.36 -2.77
C GLY A 43 -3.87 11.37 -1.27
N LYS A 44 -3.80 12.57 -0.71
CA LYS A 44 -3.76 12.84 0.72
C LYS A 44 -4.81 13.90 1.05
N GLY A 45 -5.72 13.58 1.96
CA GLY A 45 -6.71 14.51 2.51
C GLY A 45 -6.40 14.86 3.96
N GLY A 46 -7.26 15.69 4.57
CA GLY A 46 -7.13 16.09 5.98
C GLY A 46 -7.21 14.94 6.99
N PHE A 47 -7.74 13.77 6.58
CA PHE A 47 -7.96 12.60 7.44
C PHE A 47 -7.07 11.40 7.09
N GLY A 48 -6.10 11.55 6.20
CA GLY A 48 -5.19 10.46 5.83
C GLY A 48 -4.85 10.40 4.36
N ASN A 49 -4.29 9.27 3.94
CA ASN A 49 -3.95 9.01 2.55
C ASN A 49 -5.03 8.12 1.92
N THR A 50 -5.45 8.47 0.70
CA THR A 50 -6.37 7.65 -0.09
C THR A 50 -5.56 6.78 -1.02
N PHE A 51 -5.86 5.49 -1.02
CA PHE A 51 -5.19 4.50 -1.85
C PHE A 51 -6.20 3.73 -2.68
N GLU A 52 -5.81 3.38 -3.90
CA GLU A 52 -6.49 2.34 -4.65
C GLU A 52 -5.93 0.99 -4.20
N VAL A 53 -6.80 0.06 -3.87
CA VAL A 53 -6.42 -1.28 -3.42
C VAL A 53 -7.11 -2.35 -4.25
N ASP A 54 -6.43 -3.47 -4.42
CA ASP A 54 -6.95 -4.70 -5.00
C ASP A 54 -7.31 -5.68 -3.87
N ASP A 55 -8.59 -6.03 -3.79
CA ASP A 55 -9.11 -7.12 -2.95
C ASP A 55 -9.30 -8.36 -3.81
N ARG A 56 -8.23 -9.15 -3.97
CA ARG A 56 -8.22 -10.46 -4.66
C ARG A 56 -8.82 -10.41 -6.08
N GLY A 57 -8.50 -9.38 -6.84
CA GLY A 57 -8.99 -9.14 -8.19
C GLY A 57 -10.12 -8.10 -8.30
N THR A 58 -10.59 -7.57 -7.17
CA THR A 58 -11.56 -6.46 -7.14
C THR A 58 -10.86 -5.16 -6.75
N ARG A 59 -10.75 -4.21 -7.69
CA ARG A 59 -10.20 -2.88 -7.39
C ARG A 59 -11.22 -2.02 -6.68
N THR A 60 -10.87 -1.56 -5.48
CA THR A 60 -11.68 -0.67 -4.65
C THR A 60 -10.85 0.52 -4.18
N ARG A 61 -11.48 1.69 -4.06
CA ARG A 61 -10.84 2.88 -3.50
C ARG A 61 -11.09 2.89 -2.00
N THR A 62 -10.04 2.80 -1.21
CA THR A 62 -10.15 2.73 0.25
C THR A 62 -9.38 3.88 0.88
N HIS A 63 -10.05 4.56 1.82
CA HIS A 63 -9.45 5.62 2.60
C HIS A 63 -8.77 4.99 3.82
N PHE A 64 -7.44 5.01 3.85
CA PHE A 64 -6.69 4.57 5.02
C PHE A 64 -6.28 5.78 5.85
N CYS A 65 -6.92 5.92 7.01
CA CYS A 65 -6.39 6.77 8.07
C CYS A 65 -5.20 6.02 8.67
N PHE A 66 -4.02 6.19 8.07
CA PHE A 66 -2.77 5.85 8.73
C PHE A 66 -2.63 6.80 9.90
N SER A 67 -3.14 6.40 11.06
CA SER A 67 -2.83 7.01 12.33
C SER A 67 -1.34 6.78 12.57
N THR A 68 -0.48 7.63 12.00
CA THR A 68 0.91 7.79 12.44
C THR A 68 0.89 8.44 13.83
N HIS A 69 0.28 7.76 14.80
CA HIS A 69 0.43 8.07 16.20
C HIS A 69 1.52 7.15 16.76
N ARG A 70 2.73 7.69 16.68
CA ARG A 70 3.92 7.40 17.50
C ARG A 70 4.61 6.04 17.31
#